data_AF-A0A960FKI0-F1
#
_entry.id   AF-A0A960FKI0-F1
#
_cell.length_a   1.000
_cell.length_b   1.000
_cell.length_c   1.000
_cell.angle_alpha   90.00
_cell.angle_beta   90.00
_cell.angle_gamma   90.00
#
_symmetry.space_group_name_H-M   'P 1'
#
loop_
_entity.id
_entity.type
_entity.pdbx_description
1 polymer ?
#
loop_
_entity_poly.entity_id
_entity_poly.type
_entity_poly.pdbx_seq_one_letter_code
_entity_poly.pdbx_strand_id
1 'polypeptide(L)'
;MQSQPACPSPSGDPSTAGSRGRRRVVEPARRVGRRATRWAAVVALVVPFGVAVQVEGAQYSSDDVAAEIVRLENQADAMAEQWTEARQHADDLQLEIAAAESEVAASSAQFDSMRGQMEKVAINRFTGAGSESQLFFVEDPTVRLQEGVLRNVALDVGATDLDSVAAARVDLEADRDRLGALEQENADVLAYLETVQADLQDQLASLEVMYEQLKDEEIRRAYEAQVAAQRAAREAAEREAAAAAAARQAPAQPKQ
;
A
#
# COMPACT_ATOMS: atom_id res chain seq x y z
N MET A 1 4.45 -43.17 -68.01
CA MET A 1 5.69 -42.37 -67.94
C MET A 1 6.11 -42.27 -66.48
N GLN A 2 7.22 -42.95 -66.18
CA GLN A 2 8.24 -42.65 -65.16
C GLN A 2 7.80 -42.60 -63.69
N SER A 3 8.02 -43.63 -62.87
CA SER A 3 9.27 -44.28 -62.40
C SER A 3 9.65 -43.78 -61.00
N GLN A 4 9.60 -44.71 -60.04
CA GLN A 4 10.19 -44.68 -58.68
C GLN A 4 11.74 -44.64 -58.77
N PRO A 5 12.58 -44.84 -57.72
CA PRO A 5 12.36 -45.06 -56.26
C PRO A 5 13.42 -44.37 -55.34
N ALA A 6 13.32 -44.50 -54.00
CA ALA A 6 14.40 -44.98 -53.10
C ALA A 6 14.11 -44.71 -51.60
N CYS A 7 13.90 -45.78 -50.83
CA CYS A 7 14.35 -45.94 -49.43
C CYS A 7 15.82 -46.44 -49.46
N PRO A 8 16.67 -46.41 -48.38
CA PRO A 8 16.40 -47.01 -47.07
C PRO A 8 17.02 -46.33 -45.81
N SER A 9 16.60 -46.84 -44.64
CA SER A 9 17.05 -46.68 -43.22
C SER A 9 18.53 -47.10 -42.99
N PRO A 10 19.03 -47.42 -41.77
CA PRO A 10 18.75 -47.01 -40.37
C PRO A 10 20.06 -46.70 -39.55
N SER A 11 19.94 -46.07 -38.37
CA SER A 11 20.82 -46.23 -37.19
C SER A 11 20.24 -45.32 -36.10
N GLY A 12 20.10 -45.65 -34.83
CA GLY A 12 20.65 -46.70 -33.98
C GLY A 12 20.68 -46.07 -32.59
N ASP A 13 19.75 -46.48 -31.72
CA ASP A 13 19.66 -46.23 -30.27
C ASP A 13 21.02 -46.43 -29.56
N PRO A 14 21.30 -45.92 -28.32
CA PRO A 14 20.38 -46.02 -27.16
C PRO A 14 20.55 -44.98 -26.04
N SER A 15 19.83 -45.23 -24.92
CA SER A 15 20.24 -44.86 -23.56
C SER A 15 19.93 -43.40 -23.14
N THR A 16 19.45 -43.06 -21.95
CA THR A 16 19.03 -43.78 -20.74
C THR A 16 18.46 -42.69 -19.81
N ALA A 17 17.55 -43.07 -18.91
CA ALA A 17 17.34 -42.46 -17.60
C ALA A 17 17.02 -40.93 -17.56
N GLY A 18 15.81 -40.52 -17.23
CA GLY A 18 15.25 -40.76 -15.90
C GLY A 18 15.66 -39.66 -14.94
N SER A 19 15.01 -38.50 -15.00
CA SER A 19 14.91 -37.62 -13.82
C SER A 19 13.57 -36.88 -13.81
N ARG A 20 12.93 -37.00 -12.66
CA ARG A 20 11.57 -36.59 -12.32
C ARG A 20 11.41 -35.08 -12.42
N GLY A 21 10.73 -34.61 -13.46
CA GLY A 21 10.17 -33.26 -13.50
C GLY A 21 8.99 -33.14 -12.53
N ARG A 22 9.24 -32.85 -11.26
CA ARG A 22 8.21 -32.34 -10.35
C ARG A 22 7.86 -30.92 -10.77
N ARG A 23 6.87 -30.78 -11.67
CA ARG A 23 6.16 -29.50 -11.85
C ARG A 23 5.39 -29.23 -10.56
N ARG A 24 5.96 -28.39 -9.68
CA ARG A 24 5.15 -27.72 -8.65
C ARG A 24 4.28 -26.70 -9.40
N VAL A 25 3.05 -27.09 -9.67
CA VAL A 25 1.97 -26.15 -9.91
C VAL A 25 1.77 -25.43 -8.57
N VAL A 26 2.29 -24.21 -8.44
CA VAL A 26 1.91 -23.32 -7.35
C VAL A 26 0.69 -22.57 -7.85
N GLU A 27 -0.49 -23.08 -7.50
CA GLU A 27 -1.74 -22.34 -7.66
C GLU A 27 -1.69 -21.06 -6.80
N PRO A 28 -2.19 -19.92 -7.32
CA PRO A 28 -2.30 -18.70 -6.54
C PRO A 28 -3.44 -18.83 -5.53
N ALA A 29 -3.09 -18.88 -4.24
CA ALA A 29 -4.04 -18.80 -3.15
C ALA A 29 -4.63 -17.38 -3.06
N ARG A 30 -5.66 -17.10 -3.86
CA ARG A 30 -6.61 -16.02 -3.58
C ARG A 30 -7.41 -16.42 -2.34
N ARG A 31 -7.21 -15.73 -1.22
CA ARG A 31 -8.21 -15.64 -0.16
C ARG A 31 -8.48 -14.18 0.18
N VAL A 32 -9.55 -13.71 -0.45
CA VAL A 32 -10.35 -12.56 -0.02
C VAL A 32 -10.83 -12.84 1.40
N GLY A 33 -10.35 -12.06 2.35
CA GLY A 33 -10.80 -12.08 3.74
C GLY A 33 -11.53 -10.77 4.07
N ARG A 34 -12.78 -10.63 3.64
CA ARG A 34 -13.72 -9.65 4.18
C ARG A 34 -13.95 -9.93 5.67
N ARG A 35 -13.42 -9.09 6.56
CA ARG A 35 -13.81 -8.92 7.98
C ARG A 35 -13.29 -7.55 8.42
N ALA A 36 -13.98 -6.69 9.13
CA ALA A 36 -15.37 -6.60 9.57
C ALA A 36 -15.51 -5.13 10.01
N THR A 37 -16.52 -4.44 9.49
CA THR A 37 -16.83 -3.05 9.85
C THR A 37 -17.11 -2.99 11.34
N ARG A 38 -16.16 -2.46 12.11
CA ARG A 38 -16.35 -2.16 13.54
C ARG A 38 -16.80 -0.72 13.64
N TRP A 39 -18.11 -0.57 13.84
CA TRP A 39 -18.71 0.65 14.37
C TRP A 39 -18.05 0.99 15.71
N ALA A 40 -17.41 2.15 15.80
CA ALA A 40 -17.03 2.75 17.06
C ALA A 40 -17.44 4.23 17.03
N ALA A 41 -18.54 4.51 17.72
CA ALA A 41 -18.97 5.86 18.07
C ALA A 41 -18.13 6.41 19.24
N VAL A 42 -18.30 7.73 19.46
CA VAL A 42 -17.94 8.54 20.65
C VAL A 42 -16.52 9.13 20.57
N VAL A 43 -16.31 10.46 20.59
CA VAL A 43 -16.54 11.38 21.72
C VAL A 43 -16.83 12.81 21.23
N ALA A 44 -17.89 13.39 21.81
CA ALA A 44 -18.24 14.80 21.74
C ALA A 44 -17.25 15.69 22.51
N LEU A 45 -16.76 16.75 21.88
CA LEU A 45 -16.09 17.87 22.54
C LEU A 45 -16.99 19.11 22.42
N VAL A 46 -17.81 19.34 23.44
CA VAL A 46 -18.63 20.56 23.56
C VAL A 46 -17.76 21.66 24.17
N VAL A 47 -17.32 22.61 23.35
CA VAL A 47 -16.78 23.90 23.83
C VAL A 47 -17.88 24.95 23.67
N PRO A 48 -18.38 25.58 24.75
CA PRO A 48 -19.41 26.58 24.63
C PRO A 48 -18.78 27.91 24.23
N PHE A 49 -18.91 28.30 22.96
CA PHE A 49 -18.65 29.68 22.54
C PHE A 49 -19.97 30.31 22.08
N GLY A 50 -20.51 31.16 22.94
CA GLY A 50 -21.68 31.96 22.62
C GLY A 50 -21.32 33.05 21.62
N VAL A 51 -21.75 32.88 20.37
CA VAL A 51 -21.74 33.94 19.36
C VAL A 51 -23.18 34.13 18.88
N ALA A 52 -23.79 35.25 19.24
CA ALA A 52 -25.08 35.66 18.72
C ALA A 52 -24.89 36.15 17.27
N VAL A 53 -25.13 35.27 16.30
CA VAL A 53 -25.22 35.64 14.88
C VAL A 53 -26.61 36.21 14.60
N GLN A 54 -26.67 37.48 14.20
CA GLN A 54 -27.89 38.06 13.66
C GLN A 54 -28.06 37.60 12.21
N VAL A 55 -29.15 36.88 11.93
CA VAL A 55 -29.52 36.45 10.57
C VAL A 55 -30.41 37.54 9.96
N GLU A 56 -29.91 38.23 8.94
CA GLU A 56 -30.72 39.09 8.07
C GLU A 56 -31.70 38.24 7.26
N GLY A 57 -32.99 38.57 7.37
CA GLY A 57 -34.10 37.76 6.90
C GLY A 57 -34.26 37.76 5.38
N ALA A 58 -33.68 36.76 4.72
CA ALA A 58 -34.35 36.12 3.59
C ALA A 58 -35.45 35.22 4.17
N GLN A 59 -36.72 35.46 3.81
CA GLN A 59 -37.84 34.61 4.23
C GLN A 59 -37.77 33.28 3.47
N TYR A 60 -36.92 32.37 3.94
CA TYR A 60 -36.92 30.97 3.50
C TYR A 60 -38.23 30.32 3.94
N SER A 61 -38.83 29.50 3.08
CA SER A 61 -40.00 28.73 3.46
C SER A 61 -39.61 27.62 4.44
N SER A 62 -40.58 27.12 5.22
CA SER A 62 -40.37 25.99 6.13
C SER A 62 -39.83 24.74 5.43
N ASP A 63 -40.22 24.54 4.17
CA ASP A 63 -39.71 23.46 3.32
C ASP A 63 -38.25 23.69 2.91
N ASP A 64 -37.85 24.94 2.62
CA ASP A 64 -36.47 25.29 2.27
C ASP A 64 -35.53 25.08 3.47
N VAL A 65 -35.95 25.51 4.67
CA VAL A 65 -35.17 25.32 5.90
C VAL A 65 -35.05 23.83 6.23
N ALA A 66 -36.14 23.07 6.13
CA ALA A 66 -36.11 21.62 6.30
C ALA A 66 -35.19 20.93 5.28
N ALA A 67 -35.17 21.40 4.03
CA ALA A 67 -34.30 20.86 2.98
C ALA A 67 -32.83 21.13 3.28
N GLU A 68 -32.52 22.32 3.76
CA GLU A 68 -31.16 22.71 4.08
C GLU A 68 -30.64 21.94 5.31
N ILE A 69 -31.47 21.72 6.34
CA ILE A 69 -31.11 20.85 7.49
C ILE A 69 -30.76 19.45 7.01
N VAL A 70 -31.64 18.81 6.23
CA VAL A 70 -31.38 17.46 5.71
C VAL A 70 -30.12 17.45 4.84
N ARG A 71 -29.88 18.48 4.04
CA ARG A 71 -28.68 18.60 3.22
C ARG A 71 -27.41 18.68 4.09
N LEU A 72 -27.38 19.54 5.10
CA LEU A 72 -26.22 19.67 5.99
C LEU A 72 -26.00 18.41 6.82
N GLU A 73 -27.05 17.75 7.30
CA GLU A 73 -26.94 16.45 7.98
C GLU A 73 -26.22 15.43 7.10
N ASN A 74 -26.66 15.28 5.84
CA ASN A 74 -26.03 14.34 4.91
C ASN A 74 -24.58 14.74 4.57
N GLN A 75 -24.27 16.04 4.51
CA GLN A 75 -22.91 16.53 4.28
C GLN A 75 -22.01 16.26 5.49
N ALA A 76 -22.50 16.51 6.71
CA ALA A 76 -21.79 16.23 7.94
C ALA A 76 -21.52 14.73 8.12
N ASP A 77 -22.51 13.88 7.83
CA ASP A 77 -22.35 12.42 7.85
C ASP A 77 -21.27 11.96 6.85
N ALA A 78 -21.30 12.48 5.62
CA ALA A 78 -20.31 12.13 4.59
C ALA A 78 -18.89 12.58 4.98
N MET A 79 -18.74 13.77 5.58
CA MET A 79 -17.45 14.23 6.07
C MET A 79 -16.97 13.45 7.29
N ALA A 80 -17.87 13.04 8.19
CA ALA A 80 -17.52 12.20 9.33
C ALA A 80 -17.02 10.82 8.87
N GLU A 81 -17.63 10.26 7.82
CA GLU A 81 -17.15 9.03 7.17
C GLU A 81 -15.76 9.24 6.56
N GLN A 82 -15.58 10.30 5.75
CA GLN A 82 -14.28 10.65 5.15
C GLN A 82 -13.18 10.87 6.20
N TRP A 83 -13.50 11.58 7.28
CA TRP A 83 -12.57 11.81 8.39
C TRP A 83 -12.18 10.50 9.05
N THR A 84 -13.15 9.60 9.27
CA THR A 84 -12.88 8.28 9.88
C THR A 84 -12.01 7.41 8.98
N GLU A 85 -12.28 7.40 7.67
CA GLU A 85 -11.47 6.68 6.67
C GLU A 85 -10.05 7.24 6.60
N ALA A 86 -9.90 8.56 6.49
CA ALA A 86 -8.59 9.20 6.46
C ALA A 86 -7.82 8.99 7.77
N ARG A 87 -8.50 8.96 8.93
CA ARG A 87 -7.86 8.67 10.22
C ARG A 87 -7.34 7.24 10.27
N GLN A 88 -8.11 6.27 9.77
CA GLN A 88 -7.67 4.88 9.64
C GLN A 88 -6.47 4.77 8.70
N HIS A 89 -6.50 5.45 7.55
CA HIS A 89 -5.38 5.49 6.61
C HIS A 89 -4.11 6.06 7.26
N ALA A 90 -4.22 7.14 8.04
CA ALA A 90 -3.10 7.70 8.79
C ALA A 90 -2.53 6.71 9.82
N ASP A 91 -3.37 5.96 10.52
CA ASP A 91 -2.92 4.95 11.49
C ASP A 91 -2.24 3.76 10.77
N ASP A 92 -2.74 3.33 9.61
CA ASP A 92 -2.10 2.31 8.78
C ASP A 92 -0.73 2.79 8.26
N LEU A 93 -0.63 4.04 7.77
CA LEU A 93 0.64 4.64 7.35
C LEU A 93 1.66 4.71 8.49
N GLN A 94 1.23 5.00 9.73
CA GLN A 94 2.16 4.99 10.88
C GLN A 94 2.76 3.59 11.13
N LEU A 95 1.98 2.52 10.93
CA LEU A 95 2.50 1.16 11.01
C LEU A 95 3.48 0.86 9.88
N GLU A 96 3.19 1.33 8.67
CA GLU A 96 4.09 1.18 7.52
C GLU A 96 5.39 1.97 7.69
N ILE A 97 5.32 3.19 8.22
CA ILE A 97 6.49 4.02 8.57
C ILE A 97 7.36 3.28 9.59
N ALA A 98 6.79 2.78 10.68
CA ALA A 98 7.54 2.05 11.69
C ALA A 98 8.21 0.78 11.13
N ALA A 99 7.54 0.08 10.20
CA ALA A 99 8.13 -1.04 9.50
C ALA A 99 9.29 -0.60 8.58
N ALA A 100 9.12 0.47 7.81
CA ALA A 100 10.14 1.04 6.93
C ALA A 100 11.36 1.57 7.69
N GLU A 101 11.17 2.21 8.85
CA GLU A 101 12.26 2.62 9.75
C GLU A 101 13.11 1.41 10.20
N SER A 102 12.44 0.29 10.53
CA SER A 102 13.14 -0.94 10.88
C SER A 102 13.89 -1.55 9.69
N GLU A 103 13.33 -1.48 8.48
CA GLU A 103 14.00 -1.91 7.24
C GLU A 103 15.24 -1.07 6.97
N VAL A 104 15.14 0.26 7.03
CA VAL A 104 16.27 1.20 6.89
C VAL A 104 17.37 0.91 7.92
N ALA A 105 16.99 0.67 9.18
CA ALA A 105 17.96 0.35 10.23
C ALA A 105 18.70 -0.96 9.95
N ALA A 106 17.99 -1.99 9.47
CA ALA A 106 18.59 -3.28 9.10
C ALA A 106 19.53 -3.15 7.89
N SER A 107 19.08 -2.50 6.81
CA SER A 107 19.88 -2.24 5.60
C SER A 107 21.11 -1.38 5.90
N SER A 108 20.99 -0.39 6.78
CA SER A 108 22.13 0.44 7.21
C SER A 108 23.16 -0.38 7.97
N ALA A 109 22.73 -1.24 8.90
CA ALA A 109 23.63 -2.11 9.64
C ALA A 109 24.35 -3.12 8.73
N GLN A 110 23.64 -3.66 7.73
CA GLN A 110 24.23 -4.54 6.73
C GLN A 110 25.29 -3.81 5.89
N PHE A 111 24.96 -2.61 5.39
CA PHE A 111 25.88 -1.80 4.61
C PHE A 111 27.14 -1.43 5.41
N ASP A 112 27.00 -1.02 6.67
CA ASP A 112 28.14 -0.69 7.53
C ASP A 112 29.03 -1.92 7.83
N SER A 113 28.42 -3.10 8.00
CA SER A 113 29.15 -4.36 8.16
C SER A 113 29.99 -4.68 6.92
N MET A 114 29.41 -4.55 5.73
CA MET A 114 30.12 -4.76 4.46
C MET A 114 31.25 -3.75 4.27
N ARG A 115 30.99 -2.47 4.56
CA ARG A 115 32.00 -1.39 4.51
C ARG A 115 33.18 -1.67 5.44
N GLY A 116 32.91 -2.11 6.67
CA GLY A 116 33.95 -2.47 7.64
C GLY A 116 34.78 -3.70 7.22
N GLN A 117 34.20 -4.65 6.50
CA GLN A 117 34.93 -5.77 5.91
C GLN A 117 35.84 -5.31 4.77
N MET A 118 35.34 -4.45 3.87
CA MET A 118 36.15 -3.82 2.82
C MET A 118 37.32 -3.02 3.38
N GLU A 119 37.10 -2.24 4.44
CA GLU A 119 38.16 -1.46 5.09
C GLU A 119 39.27 -2.36 5.64
N LYS A 120 38.93 -3.47 6.31
CA LYS A 120 39.90 -4.46 6.79
C LYS A 120 40.71 -5.06 5.65
N VAL A 121 40.08 -5.42 4.54
CA VAL A 121 40.76 -5.96 3.34
C VAL A 121 41.71 -4.93 2.74
N ALA A 122 41.29 -3.66 2.66
CA ALA A 122 42.10 -2.57 2.16
C ALA A 122 43.33 -2.31 3.06
N ILE A 123 43.16 -2.27 4.38
CA ILE A 123 44.25 -2.13 5.35
C ILE A 123 45.23 -3.30 5.23
N ASN A 124 44.76 -4.54 5.16
CA ASN A 124 45.61 -5.72 5.03
C ASN A 124 46.43 -5.71 3.72
N ARG A 125 45.84 -5.24 2.61
CA ARG A 125 46.55 -5.06 1.33
C ARG A 125 47.57 -3.92 1.39
N PHE A 126 47.23 -2.79 1.99
CA PHE A 126 48.10 -1.62 2.08
C PHE A 126 49.30 -1.84 3.00
N THR A 127 49.07 -2.47 4.16
CA THR A 127 50.11 -2.72 5.17
C THR A 127 51.04 -3.87 4.81
N GLY A 128 50.81 -4.57 3.69
CA GLY A 128 51.66 -5.69 3.26
C GLY A 128 51.68 -6.86 4.24
N ALA A 129 50.76 -6.91 5.22
CA ALA A 129 50.73 -7.89 6.30
C ALA A 129 50.45 -9.34 5.83
N GLY A 130 50.41 -9.59 4.52
CA GLY A 130 50.37 -10.91 3.91
C GLY A 130 51.54 -11.25 2.97
N SER A 131 52.55 -10.39 2.78
CA SER A 131 53.62 -10.62 1.79
C SER A 131 55.05 -10.69 2.35
N GLU A 132 55.28 -10.50 3.64
CA GLU A 132 56.59 -10.79 4.24
C GLU A 132 56.69 -12.26 4.64
N SER A 133 56.74 -13.13 3.65
CA SER A 133 57.18 -14.52 3.82
C SER A 133 57.97 -14.95 2.60
N GLN A 134 59.25 -14.55 2.55
CA GLN A 134 60.39 -15.37 2.11
C GLN A 134 60.30 -16.16 0.79
N LEU A 135 59.49 -15.77 -0.21
CA LEU A 135 59.34 -16.54 -1.46
C LEU A 135 60.34 -16.21 -2.59
N PHE A 136 61.39 -15.44 -2.31
CA PHE A 136 62.33 -15.00 -3.35
C PHE A 136 63.27 -16.09 -3.93
N PHE A 137 63.15 -17.39 -3.57
CA PHE A 137 64.17 -18.39 -3.95
C PHE A 137 63.71 -19.78 -4.42
N VAL A 138 62.48 -19.99 -4.91
CA VAL A 138 62.15 -21.29 -5.56
C VAL A 138 61.43 -21.10 -6.88
N GLU A 139 62.19 -21.32 -7.96
CA GLU A 139 61.77 -21.21 -9.35
C GLU A 139 61.07 -22.51 -9.80
N ASP A 140 59.88 -22.78 -9.24
CA ASP A 140 59.05 -23.91 -9.66
C ASP A 140 57.90 -23.40 -10.57
N PRO A 141 57.82 -23.82 -11.85
CA PRO A 141 56.76 -23.41 -12.77
C PRO A 141 55.35 -23.77 -12.29
N THR A 142 55.22 -24.78 -11.42
CA THR A 142 53.95 -25.20 -10.83
C THR A 142 53.43 -24.18 -9.81
N VAL A 143 54.33 -23.51 -9.09
CA VAL A 143 54.01 -22.45 -8.11
C VAL A 143 53.46 -21.20 -8.81
N ARG A 144 54.02 -20.83 -9.97
CA ARG A 144 53.52 -19.70 -10.78
C ARG A 144 52.11 -19.93 -11.34
N LEU A 145 51.78 -21.17 -11.69
CA LEU A 145 50.44 -21.55 -12.17
C LEU A 145 49.39 -21.48 -11.04
N GLN A 146 49.75 -21.94 -9.84
CA GLN A 146 48.88 -21.85 -8.65
C GLN A 146 48.67 -20.40 -8.23
N GLU A 147 49.72 -19.57 -8.28
CA GLU A 147 49.63 -18.14 -7.99
C GLU A 147 48.66 -17.42 -8.94
N GLY A 148 48.72 -17.72 -10.24
CA GLY A 148 47.80 -17.14 -11.24
C GLY A 148 46.32 -17.50 -10.99
N VAL A 149 46.02 -18.74 -10.61
CA VAL A 149 44.65 -19.18 -10.28
C VAL A 149 44.16 -18.50 -9.00
N LEU A 150 44.97 -18.47 -7.94
CA LEU A 150 44.64 -17.82 -6.68
C LEU A 150 44.41 -16.31 -6.85
N ARG A 151 45.20 -15.65 -7.70
CA ARG A 151 45.03 -14.23 -8.01
C ARG A 151 43.73 -13.96 -8.75
N ASN A 152 43.36 -14.80 -9.72
CA ASN A 152 42.08 -14.68 -10.43
C ASN A 152 40.89 -14.91 -9.50
N VAL A 153 40.93 -15.93 -8.64
CA VAL A 153 39.88 -16.17 -7.63
C VAL A 153 39.77 -15.00 -6.66
N ALA A 154 40.91 -14.45 -6.19
CA ALA A 154 40.90 -13.29 -5.29
C ALA A 154 40.38 -12.00 -5.94
N LEU A 155 40.60 -11.83 -7.26
CA LEU A 155 40.03 -10.72 -8.02
C LEU A 155 38.53 -10.90 -8.27
N ASP A 156 38.09 -12.12 -8.58
CA ASP A 156 36.68 -12.47 -8.81
C ASP A 156 35.84 -12.33 -7.53
N VAL A 157 36.34 -12.83 -6.40
CA VAL A 157 35.74 -12.62 -5.07
C VAL A 157 35.71 -11.13 -4.73
N GLY A 158 36.81 -10.40 -4.97
CA GLY A 158 36.86 -8.96 -4.72
C GLY A 158 35.88 -8.16 -5.59
N ALA A 159 35.67 -8.54 -6.85
CA ALA A 159 34.69 -7.91 -7.73
C ALA A 159 33.25 -8.21 -7.27
N THR A 160 32.97 -9.47 -6.91
CA THR A 160 31.67 -9.90 -6.35
C THR A 160 31.35 -9.15 -5.05
N ASP A 161 32.34 -8.98 -4.17
CA ASP A 161 32.17 -8.25 -2.91
C ASP A 161 31.86 -6.77 -3.16
N LEU A 162 32.54 -6.12 -4.12
CA LEU A 162 32.27 -4.72 -4.48
C LEU A 162 30.88 -4.50 -5.07
N ASP A 163 30.44 -5.41 -5.95
CA ASP A 163 29.09 -5.38 -6.51
C ASP A 163 28.03 -5.57 -5.41
N SER A 164 28.29 -6.43 -4.43
CA SER A 164 27.39 -6.63 -3.29
C SER A 164 27.27 -5.39 -2.39
N VAL A 165 28.36 -4.64 -2.19
CA VAL A 165 28.35 -3.38 -1.43
C VAL A 165 27.62 -2.28 -2.21
N ALA A 166 27.80 -2.22 -3.52
CA ALA A 166 27.07 -1.30 -4.38
C ALA A 166 25.57 -1.60 -4.35
N ALA A 167 25.18 -2.87 -4.43
CA ALA A 167 23.78 -3.30 -4.30
C ALA A 167 23.20 -2.92 -2.93
N ALA A 168 23.89 -3.23 -1.83
CA ALA A 168 23.44 -2.89 -0.48
C ALA A 168 23.30 -1.37 -0.27
N ARG A 169 24.13 -0.56 -0.93
CA ARG A 169 23.99 0.90 -0.93
C ARG A 169 22.71 1.34 -1.65
N VAL A 170 22.45 0.78 -2.83
CA VAL A 170 21.25 1.09 -3.62
C VAL A 170 19.99 0.69 -2.86
N ASP A 171 19.98 -0.48 -2.24
CA ASP A 171 18.87 -0.96 -1.42
C ASP A 171 18.62 -0.02 -0.23
N LEU A 172 19.68 0.40 0.47
CA LEU A 172 19.57 1.38 1.57
C LEU A 172 19.06 2.76 1.11
N GLU A 173 19.47 3.23 -0.07
CA GLU A 173 18.94 4.47 -0.65
C GLU A 173 17.44 4.31 -1.00
N ALA A 174 17.05 3.19 -1.60
CA ALA A 174 15.66 2.89 -1.91
C ALA A 174 14.76 2.77 -0.66
N ASP A 175 15.25 2.12 0.40
CA ASP A 175 14.52 2.02 1.68
C ASP A 175 14.30 3.40 2.31
N ARG A 176 15.31 4.27 2.25
CA ARG A 176 15.20 5.66 2.74
C ARG A 176 14.23 6.50 1.92
N ASP A 177 14.28 6.38 0.60
CA ASP A 177 13.35 7.07 -0.29
C ASP A 177 11.90 6.62 -0.04
N ARG A 178 11.69 5.31 0.18
CA ARG A 178 10.39 4.75 0.55
C ARG A 178 9.90 5.29 1.89
N LEU A 179 10.76 5.31 2.91
CA LEU A 179 10.42 5.90 4.22
C LEU A 179 10.01 7.37 4.08
N GLY A 180 10.80 8.17 3.36
CA GLY A 180 10.47 9.58 3.13
C GLY A 180 9.16 9.79 2.37
N ALA A 181 8.83 8.91 1.42
CA ALA A 181 7.55 8.95 0.73
C ALA A 181 6.36 8.64 1.66
N LEU A 182 6.49 7.64 2.52
CA LEU A 182 5.47 7.29 3.52
C LEU A 182 5.27 8.41 4.55
N GLU A 183 6.36 9.02 5.03
CA GLU A 183 6.31 10.16 5.94
C GLU A 183 5.60 11.37 5.31
N GLN A 184 5.91 11.67 4.05
CA GLN A 184 5.27 12.75 3.31
C GLN A 184 3.77 12.47 3.10
N GLU A 185 3.41 11.26 2.68
CA GLU A 185 2.00 10.89 2.51
C GLU A 185 1.23 11.00 3.83
N ASN A 186 1.81 10.53 4.93
CA ASN A 186 1.19 10.63 6.25
C ASN A 186 1.01 12.09 6.69
N ALA A 187 2.00 12.96 6.42
CA ALA A 187 1.89 14.39 6.69
C ALA A 187 0.75 15.05 5.88
N ASP A 188 0.63 14.69 4.60
CA ASP A 188 -0.44 15.20 3.73
C ASP A 188 -1.83 14.73 4.22
N VAL A 189 -1.97 13.48 4.64
CA VAL A 189 -3.21 12.94 5.22
C VAL A 189 -3.56 13.64 6.54
N LEU A 190 -2.58 13.89 7.41
CA LEU A 190 -2.81 14.62 8.66
C LEU A 190 -3.26 16.07 8.40
N ALA A 191 -2.66 16.77 7.44
CA ALA A 191 -3.09 18.11 7.05
C ALA A 191 -4.51 18.12 6.46
N TYR A 192 -4.85 17.11 5.67
CA TYR A 192 -6.21 16.91 5.18
C TYR A 192 -7.21 16.68 6.33
N LEU A 193 -6.87 15.84 7.31
CA LEU A 193 -7.70 15.59 8.48
C LEU A 193 -7.99 16.85 9.29
N GLU A 194 -7.01 17.73 9.47
CA GLU A 194 -7.20 19.02 10.15
C GLU A 194 -8.21 19.91 9.39
N THR A 195 -8.12 19.93 8.05
CA THR A 195 -9.05 20.68 7.21
C THR A 195 -10.48 20.14 7.34
N VAL A 196 -10.66 18.82 7.19
CA VAL A 196 -11.97 18.17 7.33
C VAL A 196 -12.54 18.37 8.74
N GLN A 197 -11.70 18.33 9.77
CA GLN A 197 -12.13 18.57 11.15
C GLN A 197 -12.64 20.00 11.36
N ALA A 198 -12.00 21.00 10.74
CA ALA A 198 -12.46 22.39 10.79
C ALA A 198 -13.81 22.54 10.06
N ASP A 199 -13.91 22.02 8.85
CA ASP A 199 -15.13 22.08 8.04
C ASP A 199 -16.32 21.38 8.73
N LEU A 200 -16.06 20.25 9.40
CA LEU A 200 -17.08 19.55 10.17
C LEU A 200 -17.56 20.37 11.38
N GLN A 201 -16.65 21.05 12.08
CA GLN A 201 -17.04 21.94 13.19
C GLN A 201 -17.91 23.10 12.73
N ASP A 202 -17.55 23.74 11.60
CA ASP A 202 -18.34 24.83 11.03
C ASP A 202 -19.73 24.38 10.59
N GLN A 203 -19.83 23.19 9.98
CA GLN A 203 -21.13 22.63 9.58
C GLN A 203 -21.99 22.25 10.79
N LEU A 204 -21.40 21.66 11.84
CA LEU A 204 -22.13 21.35 13.06
C LEU A 204 -22.65 22.61 13.77
N ALA A 205 -21.87 23.69 13.79
CA ALA A 205 -22.31 24.98 14.33
C ALA A 205 -23.47 25.57 13.52
N SER A 206 -23.40 25.50 12.19
CA SER A 206 -24.49 25.92 11.29
C SER A 206 -25.76 25.09 11.52
N LEU A 207 -25.60 23.78 11.68
CA LEU A 207 -26.70 22.85 11.92
C LEU A 207 -27.39 23.12 13.26
N GLU A 208 -26.64 23.44 14.32
CA GLU A 208 -27.19 23.82 15.64
C GLU A 208 -28.10 25.05 15.54
N VAL A 209 -27.69 26.07 14.77
CA VAL A 209 -28.51 27.27 14.52
C VAL A 209 -29.80 26.94 13.76
N MET A 210 -29.76 26.03 12.79
CA MET A 210 -30.96 25.62 12.04
C MET A 210 -31.89 24.72 12.87
N TYR A 211 -31.37 23.86 13.75
CA TYR A 211 -32.19 23.08 14.67
C TYR A 211 -32.96 23.94 15.66
N GLU A 212 -32.42 25.09 16.06
CA GLU A 212 -33.18 26.07 16.85
C GLU A 212 -34.41 26.58 16.10
N GLN A 213 -34.34 26.72 14.77
CA GLN A 213 -35.49 27.07 13.92
C GLN A 213 -36.49 25.91 13.79
N LEU A 214 -36.02 24.66 13.88
CA LEU A 214 -36.86 23.46 13.84
C LEU A 214 -37.85 23.35 15.01
N LYS A 215 -37.75 24.22 16.02
CA LYS A 215 -38.77 24.38 17.07
C LYS A 215 -40.11 24.85 16.53
N ASP A 216 -40.14 25.46 15.34
CA ASP A 216 -41.36 25.75 14.62
C ASP A 216 -42.04 24.46 14.15
N GLU A 217 -43.35 24.35 14.42
CA GLU A 217 -44.14 23.17 14.08
C GLU A 217 -44.25 22.94 12.57
N GLU A 218 -44.24 24.01 11.76
CA GLU A 218 -44.30 23.90 10.29
C GLU A 218 -42.98 23.34 9.72
N ILE A 219 -41.84 23.87 10.20
CA ILE A 219 -40.50 23.42 9.79
C ILE A 219 -40.29 21.95 10.21
N ARG A 220 -40.74 21.59 11.42
CA ARG A 220 -40.66 20.20 11.89
C ARG A 220 -41.43 19.23 11.00
N ARG A 221 -42.67 19.57 10.61
CA ARG A 221 -43.46 18.69 9.72
C ARG A 221 -42.83 18.55 8.35
N ALA A 222 -42.31 19.65 7.80
CA ALA A 222 -41.59 19.63 6.53
C ALA A 222 -40.34 18.73 6.60
N TYR A 223 -39.56 18.83 7.69
CA TYR A 223 -38.40 17.98 7.94
C TYR A 223 -38.77 16.50 8.05
N GLU A 224 -39.77 16.15 8.87
CA GLU A 224 -40.21 14.75 9.02
C GLU A 224 -40.67 14.15 7.68
N ALA A 225 -41.36 14.95 6.85
CA ALA A 225 -41.78 14.55 5.51
C ALA A 225 -40.57 14.31 4.59
N GLN A 226 -39.54 15.16 4.63
CA GLN A 226 -38.32 14.98 3.86
C GLN A 226 -37.54 13.73 4.28
N VAL A 227 -37.36 13.52 5.58
CA VAL A 227 -36.65 12.33 6.10
C VAL A 227 -37.42 11.05 5.76
N ALA A 228 -38.75 11.07 5.78
CA ALA A 228 -39.57 9.94 5.34
C ALA A 228 -39.42 9.66 3.83
N ALA A 229 -39.44 10.70 3.00
CA ALA A 229 -39.24 10.59 1.56
C ALA A 229 -37.84 10.03 1.22
N GLN A 230 -36.79 10.50 1.92
CA GLN A 230 -35.42 10.02 1.73
C GLN A 230 -35.28 8.54 2.08
N ARG A 231 -35.87 8.10 3.20
CA ARG A 231 -35.89 6.68 3.61
C ARG A 231 -36.60 5.81 2.57
N ALA A 232 -37.78 6.24 2.11
CA ALA A 232 -38.52 5.51 1.08
C ALA A 232 -37.73 5.40 -0.23
N ALA A 233 -37.03 6.47 -0.63
CA ALA A 233 -36.18 6.47 -1.82
C ALA A 233 -34.98 5.51 -1.67
N ARG A 234 -34.30 5.51 -0.51
CA ARG A 234 -33.19 4.58 -0.23
C ARG A 234 -33.66 3.13 -0.28
N GLU A 235 -34.77 2.80 0.38
CA GLU A 235 -35.33 1.45 0.34
C GLU A 235 -35.72 1.01 -1.07
N ALA A 236 -36.28 1.90 -1.88
CA ALA A 236 -36.63 1.61 -3.26
C ALA A 236 -35.37 1.33 -4.11
N ALA A 237 -34.33 2.15 -3.97
CA ALA A 237 -33.05 1.97 -4.65
C ALA A 237 -32.37 0.66 -4.25
N GLU A 238 -32.40 0.29 -2.96
CA GLU A 238 -31.86 -0.98 -2.47
C GLU A 238 -32.62 -2.18 -3.05
N ARG A 239 -33.95 -2.11 -3.13
CA ARG A 239 -34.77 -3.18 -3.76
C ARG A 239 -34.46 -3.32 -5.24
N GLU A 240 -34.30 -2.21 -5.95
CA GLU A 240 -33.93 -2.22 -7.37
C GLU A 240 -32.52 -2.78 -7.58
N ALA A 241 -31.55 -2.37 -6.77
CA ALA A 241 -30.19 -2.91 -6.80
C ALA A 241 -30.14 -4.41 -6.50
N ALA A 242 -30.92 -4.88 -5.52
CA ALA A 242 -31.03 -6.29 -5.19
C ALA A 242 -31.69 -7.10 -6.32
N ALA A 243 -32.75 -6.58 -6.95
CA ALA A 243 -33.39 -7.20 -8.10
C ALA A 243 -32.45 -7.27 -9.32
N ALA A 244 -31.69 -6.20 -9.57
CA ALA A 244 -30.69 -6.16 -10.64
C ALA A 244 -29.53 -7.15 -10.38
N ALA A 245 -29.06 -7.26 -9.13
CA ALA A 245 -28.04 -8.23 -8.75
C ALA A 245 -28.54 -9.68 -8.91
N ALA A 246 -29.78 -9.97 -8.53
CA ALA A 246 -30.41 -11.27 -8.71
C ALA A 246 -30.57 -11.63 -10.21
N ALA A 247 -30.99 -10.66 -11.04
CA ALA A 247 -31.11 -10.87 -12.48
C ALA A 247 -29.76 -11.13 -13.17
N ARG A 248 -28.68 -10.50 -12.70
CA ARG A 248 -27.30 -10.75 -13.20
C ARG A 248 -26.75 -12.11 -12.78
N GLN A 249 -27.23 -12.67 -11.67
CA GLN A 249 -26.80 -13.98 -11.15
C GLN A 249 -27.66 -15.15 -11.68
N ALA A 250 -28.77 -14.87 -12.36
CA ALA A 250 -29.58 -15.90 -12.99
C ALA A 250 -28.83 -16.50 -14.21
N PRO A 251 -28.52 -17.81 -14.22
CA PRO A 251 -27.79 -18.42 -15.32
C PRO A 251 -28.59 -18.36 -16.61
N ALA A 252 -27.95 -17.93 -17.70
CA ALA A 252 -28.50 -17.97 -19.04
C ALA A 252 -28.91 -19.42 -19.37
N GLN A 253 -30.21 -19.68 -19.38
CA GLN A 253 -30.74 -21.00 -19.71
C GLN A 253 -30.31 -21.36 -21.14
N PRO A 254 -29.71 -22.53 -21.37
CA PRO A 254 -29.38 -22.96 -22.72
C PRO A 254 -30.69 -23.24 -23.47
N LYS A 255 -30.90 -22.54 -24.58
CA LYS A 255 -31.99 -22.81 -25.52
C LYS A 255 -31.80 -24.23 -26.07
N GLN A 256 -32.81 -25.09 -25.87
CA GLN A 256 -32.94 -26.39 -26.55
C GLN A 256 -33.61 -26.21 -27.92
#